data_AF-A0A938GDB4-F1
#
_entry.id   AF-A0A938GDB4-F1
#
_cell.length_a   1.000
_cell.length_b   1.000
_cell.length_c   1.000
_cell.angle_alpha   90.00
_cell.angle_beta   90.00
_cell.angle_gamma   90.00
#
_symmetry.space_group_name_H-M   'P 1'
#
loop_
_entity.id
_entity.type
_entity.pdbx_description
1 polymer ?
#
loop_
_entity_poly.entity_id
_entity_poly.type
_entity_poly.pdbx_seq_one_letter_code
_entity_poly.pdbx_strand_id
1 'polypeptide(L)'
;MRCNWSTSEVHLLVRQTCRSAGSTVPSGRGKYRLMAAGLCLACGLGTALQAAEPDSTSLRAYAEKSQRRQAYGVYLKNHKFGWAIDELKLGRHEGQEVAVATFEMQGSFVSGGERTRFEDKSTTCFALDGKGEIIFGEERTLEDDNEITRVAVRDGAEMVITTRTRGGETKRRVPVPRETIQSARALEAWLTRPPKRGARFEHYSVSWNEEKIDTKEVFTYRGRRSLRWGGVKTDVHSVEVNIEGMNAAFEVLPDGTPLKGMLGGLFELRAEEEALAKTPGSTSFDMLLASSIRIDKSLGDPEKIESLRLKITGLAGFALPNSHRQRIHSRRGNTVVLELSRDRRLEKGMQLAASEREQYLKATPAIQSDQEAIRSLAGEIAGEEKDAFGQASKFQDWIFKNVRQTMAANASSALDVLKNRAGDCTEITLLFLALARAAGIPAREVGGVMYADEEPPVFGWHAWAEIHDGRQWVSVDPTWNQVFVDAAHIKLTEGTQDWSWVNLLGRMKIQVVKVTPGQR
;
A
#
# COMPACT_ATOMS: atom_id res chain seq x y z
N MET A 1 -3.27 53.36 -23.51
CA MET A 1 -2.32 52.45 -24.21
C MET A 1 -2.76 51.03 -23.92
N ARG A 2 -3.29 50.32 -24.92
CA ARG A 2 -3.66 48.90 -24.83
C ARG A 2 -2.40 48.08 -25.13
N CYS A 3 -1.95 47.24 -24.20
CA CYS A 3 -0.94 46.23 -24.50
C CYS A 3 -1.63 44.88 -24.72
N ASN A 4 -1.72 44.49 -25.99
CA ASN A 4 -2.03 43.12 -26.41
C ASN A 4 -0.83 42.23 -26.11
N TRP A 5 -1.00 41.22 -25.28
CA TRP A 5 -0.10 40.06 -25.23
C TRP A 5 -0.75 38.94 -26.03
N SER A 6 -0.01 38.35 -26.96
CA SER A 6 -0.52 37.23 -27.77
C SER A 6 -0.55 35.95 -26.94
N THR A 7 -1.56 35.09 -27.16
CA THR A 7 -1.74 33.78 -26.51
C THR A 7 -0.53 32.84 -26.69
N SER A 8 0.37 33.12 -27.63
CA SER A 8 1.63 32.42 -27.86
C SER A 8 2.73 32.71 -26.81
N GLU A 9 2.74 33.90 -26.19
CA GLU A 9 3.81 34.27 -25.22
C GLU A 9 3.54 33.75 -23.81
N VAL A 10 2.27 33.57 -23.44
CA VAL A 10 1.85 32.96 -22.17
C VAL A 10 2.19 31.46 -22.13
N HIS A 11 2.11 30.76 -23.28
CA HIS A 11 2.49 29.34 -23.38
C HIS A 11 4.00 29.10 -23.28
N LEU A 12 4.84 30.08 -23.68
CA LEU A 12 6.29 29.97 -23.57
C LEU A 12 6.79 30.26 -22.15
N LEU A 13 6.15 31.19 -21.44
CA LEU A 13 6.51 31.51 -20.05
C LEU A 13 6.19 30.35 -19.10
N VAL A 14 5.04 29.67 -19.28
CA VAL A 14 4.66 28.47 -18.51
C VAL A 14 5.60 27.29 -18.79
N ARG A 15 6.11 27.13 -20.02
CA ARG A 15 7.11 26.10 -20.33
C ARG A 15 8.50 26.40 -19.76
N GLN A 16 8.86 27.65 -19.56
CA GLN A 16 10.18 28.03 -19.01
C GLN A 16 10.24 27.96 -17.49
N THR A 17 9.16 28.28 -16.77
CA THR A 17 9.08 28.05 -15.31
C THR A 17 8.92 26.57 -14.94
N CYS A 18 8.47 25.71 -15.86
CA CYS A 18 8.42 24.26 -15.65
C CYS A 18 9.77 23.53 -15.78
N ARG A 19 10.83 24.17 -16.30
CA ARG A 19 12.19 23.57 -16.30
C ARG A 19 12.93 23.70 -14.97
N SER A 20 12.40 24.50 -14.03
CA SER A 20 12.99 24.70 -12.70
C SER A 20 12.29 23.93 -11.59
N ALA A 21 11.33 23.05 -11.90
CA ALA A 21 10.93 22.00 -10.97
C ALA A 21 12.09 21.01 -10.91
N GLY A 22 12.96 21.20 -9.92
CA GLY A 22 14.14 20.36 -9.70
C GLY A 22 13.77 18.88 -9.69
N SER A 23 14.74 18.06 -10.11
CA SER A 23 14.73 16.61 -9.93
C SER A 23 14.24 16.31 -8.51
N THR A 24 13.02 15.79 -8.44
CA THR A 24 12.41 15.35 -7.19
C THR A 24 12.06 13.90 -7.41
N VAL A 25 12.63 13.04 -6.57
CA VAL A 25 12.39 11.60 -6.63
C VAL A 25 10.88 11.35 -6.52
N PRO A 26 10.29 10.59 -7.47
CA PRO A 26 8.89 10.13 -7.42
C PRO A 26 8.57 9.48 -6.08
N SER A 27 7.39 9.71 -5.51
CA SER A 27 7.13 9.46 -4.08
C SER A 27 5.73 8.88 -3.79
N GLY A 28 5.64 7.56 -3.56
CA GLY A 28 4.39 6.87 -3.22
C GLY A 28 4.17 6.61 -1.72
N ARG A 29 3.99 7.66 -0.90
CA ARG A 29 3.86 7.57 0.57
C ARG A 29 2.61 6.79 1.01
N GLY A 30 1.51 6.92 0.26
CA GLY A 30 0.25 6.21 0.51
C GLY A 30 0.40 4.68 0.59
N LYS A 31 1.41 4.11 -0.06
CA LYS A 31 1.72 2.67 0.01
C LYS A 31 2.54 2.25 1.22
N TYR A 32 3.20 3.20 1.89
CA TYR A 32 3.92 2.97 3.15
C TYR A 32 2.99 3.05 4.38
N ARG A 33 1.92 3.86 4.34
CA ARG A 33 0.81 3.82 5.33
C ARG A 33 0.23 2.43 5.48
N LEU A 34 0.06 1.84 4.32
CA LEU A 34 -0.43 0.52 4.05
C LEU A 34 0.53 -0.57 4.63
N MET A 35 1.84 -0.30 4.74
CA MET A 35 2.76 -1.22 5.44
C MET A 35 2.56 -1.26 6.96
N ALA A 36 2.07 -0.20 7.60
CA ALA A 36 1.70 -0.24 9.02
C ALA A 36 0.57 -1.25 9.25
N ALA A 37 -0.42 -1.30 8.34
CA ALA A 37 -1.44 -2.36 8.32
C ALA A 37 -0.84 -3.76 8.07
N GLY A 38 0.14 -3.89 7.16
CA GLY A 38 0.92 -5.12 6.97
C GLY A 38 1.69 -5.58 8.22
N LEU A 39 2.12 -4.63 9.06
CA LEU A 39 2.70 -4.90 10.37
C LEU A 39 1.62 -5.29 11.41
N CYS A 40 0.41 -4.71 11.39
CA CYS A 40 -0.72 -5.20 12.19
C CYS A 40 -1.01 -6.68 11.90
N LEU A 41 -1.07 -7.04 10.61
CA LEU A 41 -1.35 -8.39 10.10
C LEU A 41 -0.27 -9.40 10.54
N ALA A 42 0.99 -8.95 10.62
CA ALA A 42 2.12 -9.71 11.13
C ALA A 42 2.12 -9.90 12.66
N CYS A 43 1.46 -9.02 13.41
CA CYS A 43 1.48 -8.98 14.87
C CYS A 43 0.29 -9.70 15.52
N GLY A 44 -0.70 -10.17 14.75
CA GLY A 44 -1.73 -11.11 15.23
C GLY A 44 -1.20 -12.50 15.61
N LEU A 45 0.12 -12.69 15.54
CA LEU A 45 0.85 -13.90 15.88
C LEU A 45 1.43 -13.76 17.28
N GLY A 46 1.03 -14.63 18.20
CA GLY A 46 1.79 -14.92 19.42
C GLY A 46 0.91 -15.19 20.62
N THR A 47 1.14 -16.26 21.36
CA THR A 47 0.41 -16.53 22.62
C THR A 47 1.14 -17.54 23.48
N ALA A 48 1.41 -17.13 24.73
CA ALA A 48 1.60 -17.88 25.97
C ALA A 48 2.71 -18.96 26.07
N LEU A 49 3.56 -18.79 27.10
CA LEU A 49 4.65 -19.66 27.63
C LEU A 49 4.31 -21.15 27.88
N GLN A 50 3.11 -21.64 27.58
CA GLN A 50 2.67 -23.00 27.86
C GLN A 50 2.01 -23.66 26.65
N ALA A 51 2.10 -24.99 26.58
CA ALA A 51 1.64 -25.79 25.46
C ALA A 51 0.17 -25.52 25.08
N ALA A 52 -0.13 -25.55 23.77
CA ALA A 52 -1.48 -25.32 23.25
C ALA A 52 -2.57 -26.04 24.04
N GLU A 53 -3.64 -25.32 24.37
CA GLU A 53 -4.84 -25.88 25.00
C GLU A 53 -5.48 -26.95 24.09
N PRO A 54 -6.10 -28.00 24.64
CA PRO A 54 -6.94 -28.92 23.86
C PRO A 54 -8.17 -28.18 23.31
N ASP A 55 -8.66 -28.60 22.14
CA ASP A 55 -9.81 -27.95 21.47
C ASP A 55 -11.11 -27.93 22.31
N SER A 56 -11.17 -28.78 23.34
CA SER A 56 -12.27 -28.89 24.31
C SER A 56 -12.35 -27.72 25.31
N THR A 57 -11.34 -26.86 25.40
CA THR A 57 -11.38 -25.70 26.30
C THR A 57 -12.31 -24.61 25.74
N SER A 58 -13.08 -23.94 26.60
CA SER A 58 -13.94 -22.81 26.18
C SER A 58 -13.10 -21.65 25.64
N LEU A 59 -13.67 -20.85 24.73
CA LEU A 59 -12.98 -19.67 24.18
C LEU A 59 -12.66 -18.64 25.27
N ARG A 60 -13.50 -18.53 26.31
CA ARG A 60 -13.22 -17.73 27.49
C ARG A 60 -11.95 -18.18 28.21
N ALA A 61 -11.82 -19.47 28.52
CA ALA A 61 -10.65 -19.99 29.22
C ALA A 61 -9.38 -19.92 28.35
N TYR A 62 -9.52 -20.09 27.04
CA TYR A 62 -8.46 -19.80 26.08
C TYR A 62 -8.03 -18.32 26.16
N ALA A 63 -8.96 -17.38 26.04
CA ALA A 63 -8.68 -15.95 26.10
C ALA A 63 -8.06 -15.53 27.44
N GLU A 64 -8.51 -16.13 28.55
CA GLU A 64 -7.98 -15.90 29.91
C GLU A 64 -6.52 -16.32 30.05
N LYS A 65 -6.13 -17.47 29.48
CA LYS A 65 -4.75 -17.98 29.48
C LYS A 65 -3.85 -17.29 28.46
N SER A 66 -4.45 -16.81 27.38
CA SER A 66 -3.78 -16.19 26.23
C SER A 66 -3.51 -14.70 26.40
N GLN A 67 -3.88 -14.13 27.55
CA GLN A 67 -3.69 -12.71 27.79
C GLN A 67 -2.20 -12.34 27.75
N ARG A 68 -1.86 -11.30 27.01
CA ARG A 68 -0.48 -10.89 26.76
C ARG A 68 -0.41 -9.43 26.36
N ARG A 69 0.79 -8.87 26.48
CA ARG A 69 1.19 -7.60 25.89
C ARG A 69 2.63 -7.73 25.42
N GLN A 70 2.86 -7.61 24.12
CA GLN A 70 4.18 -7.77 23.51
C GLN A 70 4.56 -6.52 22.73
N ALA A 71 5.72 -5.97 23.06
CA ALA A 71 6.27 -4.80 22.38
C ALA A 71 7.32 -5.19 21.35
N TYR A 72 7.41 -4.38 20.30
CA TYR A 72 8.35 -4.55 19.21
C TYR A 72 8.98 -3.22 18.83
N GLY A 73 10.29 -3.22 18.58
CA GLY A 73 10.92 -2.17 17.81
C GLY A 73 10.70 -2.40 16.32
N VAL A 74 10.41 -1.33 15.57
CA VAL A 74 10.19 -1.36 14.12
C VAL A 74 11.36 -0.69 13.41
N TYR A 75 11.99 -1.43 12.48
CA TYR A 75 13.25 -1.07 11.86
C TYR A 75 13.21 -1.15 10.33
N LEU A 76 14.03 -0.32 9.70
CA LEU A 76 14.29 -0.30 8.27
C LEU A 76 15.80 -0.31 8.03
N LYS A 77 16.35 -1.37 7.40
CA LYS A 77 17.81 -1.54 7.26
C LYS A 77 18.60 -1.26 8.56
N ASN A 78 18.12 -1.77 9.70
CA ASN A 78 18.65 -1.53 11.06
C ASN A 78 18.42 -0.13 11.65
N HIS A 79 17.78 0.81 10.95
CA HIS A 79 17.38 2.09 11.51
C HIS A 79 16.00 1.95 12.16
N LYS A 80 15.92 2.17 13.48
CA LYS A 80 14.64 2.20 14.18
C LYS A 80 13.85 3.42 13.73
N PHE A 81 12.60 3.22 13.32
CA PHE A 81 11.71 4.33 12.93
C PHE A 81 10.40 4.32 13.72
N GLY A 82 10.13 3.28 14.50
CA GLY A 82 8.94 3.23 15.34
C GLY A 82 8.95 2.04 16.30
N TRP A 83 7.80 1.83 16.91
CA TRP A 83 7.51 0.71 17.79
C TRP A 83 6.08 0.24 17.55
N ALA A 84 5.81 -1.00 17.92
CA ALA A 84 4.47 -1.58 17.92
C ALA A 84 4.22 -2.36 19.21
N ILE A 85 2.97 -2.45 19.64
CA ILE A 85 2.51 -3.26 20.76
C ILE A 85 1.28 -4.04 20.30
N ASP A 86 1.32 -5.34 20.52
CA ASP A 86 0.18 -6.25 20.40
C ASP A 86 -0.27 -6.68 21.80
N GLU A 87 -1.57 -6.65 22.06
CA GLU A 87 -2.14 -7.07 23.34
C GLU A 87 -3.44 -7.85 23.11
N LEU A 88 -3.59 -8.94 23.86
CA LEU A 88 -4.84 -9.69 23.98
C LEU A 88 -5.22 -9.73 25.45
N LYS A 89 -6.48 -9.45 25.77
CA LYS A 89 -7.00 -9.55 27.14
C LYS A 89 -8.48 -9.93 27.17
N LEU A 90 -8.95 -10.35 28.35
CA LEU A 90 -10.38 -10.35 28.63
C LEU A 90 -10.86 -8.93 28.94
N GLY A 91 -12.03 -8.58 28.44
CA GLY A 91 -12.63 -7.26 28.64
C GLY A 91 -14.15 -7.33 28.60
N ARG A 92 -14.77 -6.15 28.52
CA ARG A 92 -16.22 -6.01 28.32
C ARG A 92 -16.52 -5.04 27.19
N HIS A 93 -17.52 -5.36 26.39
CA HIS A 93 -18.10 -4.49 25.38
C HIS A 93 -19.62 -4.53 25.53
N GLU A 94 -20.26 -3.37 25.70
CA GLU A 94 -21.72 -3.26 25.94
C GLU A 94 -22.27 -4.20 27.02
N GLY A 95 -21.49 -4.43 28.08
CA GLY A 95 -21.84 -5.30 29.21
C GLY A 95 -21.54 -6.79 29.01
N GLN A 96 -21.28 -7.24 27.77
CA GLN A 96 -20.87 -8.60 27.43
C GLN A 96 -19.36 -8.80 27.69
N GLU A 97 -18.97 -9.95 28.26
CA GLU A 97 -17.56 -10.35 28.38
C GLU A 97 -17.02 -10.78 27.01
N VAL A 98 -15.87 -10.25 26.62
CA VAL A 98 -15.27 -10.42 25.28
C VAL A 98 -13.76 -10.65 25.39
N ALA A 99 -13.17 -11.25 24.36
CA ALA A 99 -11.73 -11.12 24.14
C ALA A 99 -11.45 -9.81 23.38
N VAL A 100 -10.53 -9.00 23.87
CA VAL A 100 -10.15 -7.72 23.29
C VAL A 100 -8.72 -7.83 22.79
N ALA A 101 -8.54 -7.74 21.47
CA ALA A 101 -7.22 -7.59 20.85
C ALA A 101 -6.98 -6.11 20.55
N THR A 102 -5.84 -5.58 20.96
CA THR A 102 -5.42 -4.22 20.60
C THR A 102 -4.06 -4.23 19.95
N PHE A 103 -3.93 -3.41 18.91
CA PHE A 103 -2.64 -3.14 18.28
C PHE A 103 -2.38 -1.64 18.34
N GLU A 104 -1.17 -1.27 18.77
CA GLU A 104 -0.71 0.11 18.78
C GLU A 104 0.61 0.19 18.02
N MET A 105 0.76 1.16 17.14
CA MET A 105 2.01 1.44 16.47
C MET A 105 2.24 2.93 16.45
N GLN A 106 3.48 3.35 16.68
CA GLN A 106 3.86 4.74 16.56
C GLN A 106 5.25 4.84 15.98
N GLY A 107 5.45 5.83 15.12
CA GLY A 107 6.77 6.08 14.57
C GLY A 107 6.89 7.41 13.87
N SER A 108 8.07 7.61 13.30
CA SER A 108 8.33 8.70 12.39
C SER A 108 9.38 8.30 11.38
N PHE A 109 9.22 8.75 10.14
CA PHE A 109 10.19 8.53 9.08
C PHE A 109 10.40 9.80 8.26
N VAL A 110 11.52 9.86 7.55
CA VAL A 110 11.77 10.89 6.54
C VAL A 110 11.56 10.26 5.17
N SER A 111 10.86 10.97 4.28
CA SER A 111 10.64 10.54 2.91
C SER A 111 10.61 11.76 2.01
N GLY A 112 11.54 11.85 1.06
CA GLY A 112 11.67 13.03 0.18
C GLY A 112 12.06 14.28 0.97
N GLY A 113 12.90 14.13 1.99
CA GLY A 113 13.34 15.22 2.88
C GLY A 113 12.32 15.69 3.92
N GLU A 114 11.04 15.31 3.79
CA GLU A 114 10.00 15.68 4.76
C GLU A 114 9.81 14.58 5.82
N ARG A 115 9.78 15.00 7.09
CA ARG A 115 9.51 14.11 8.23
C ARG A 115 8.01 13.97 8.43
N THR A 116 7.56 12.74 8.65
CA THR A 116 6.19 12.45 9.06
C THR A 116 6.14 11.53 10.24
N ARG A 117 5.18 11.82 11.11
CA ARG A 117 4.84 11.04 12.30
C ARG A 117 3.56 10.31 12.02
N PHE A 118 3.48 9.07 12.49
CA PHE A 118 2.28 8.28 12.39
C PHE A 118 2.00 7.57 13.72
N GLU A 119 0.72 7.38 14.00
CA GLU A 119 0.20 6.58 15.09
C GLU A 119 -0.99 5.78 14.56
N ASP A 120 -0.96 4.48 14.74
CA ASP A 120 -2.08 3.58 14.44
C ASP A 120 -2.49 2.88 15.73
N LYS A 121 -3.78 2.89 16.02
CA LYS A 121 -4.37 2.15 17.14
C LYS A 121 -5.58 1.41 16.64
N SER A 122 -5.66 0.12 16.93
CA SER A 122 -6.85 -0.67 16.65
C SER A 122 -7.28 -1.48 17.86
N THR A 123 -8.58 -1.67 18.00
CA THR A 123 -9.22 -2.54 18.98
C THR A 123 -10.21 -3.44 18.26
N THR A 124 -10.15 -4.74 18.53
CA THR A 124 -11.09 -5.73 18.00
C THR A 124 -11.66 -6.54 19.16
N CYS A 125 -12.98 -6.58 19.27
CA CYS A 125 -13.69 -7.37 20.28
C CYS A 125 -14.26 -8.63 19.63
N PHE A 126 -13.86 -9.78 20.18
CA PHE A 126 -14.37 -11.09 19.80
C PHE A 126 -15.36 -11.58 20.85
N ALA A 127 -16.48 -12.13 20.39
CA ALA A 127 -17.36 -12.90 21.26
C ALA A 127 -16.63 -14.12 21.85
N LEU A 128 -17.11 -14.63 22.97
CA LEU A 128 -16.55 -15.81 23.66
C LEU A 128 -17.42 -17.06 23.51
N ASP A 129 -18.49 -16.97 22.73
CA ASP A 129 -19.39 -18.06 22.35
C ASP A 129 -19.23 -18.44 20.87
N GLY A 130 -19.88 -19.52 20.44
CA GLY A 130 -19.80 -20.00 19.06
C GLY A 130 -18.34 -20.23 18.62
N LYS A 131 -17.95 -19.55 17.54
CA LYS A 131 -16.54 -19.52 17.05
C LYS A 131 -15.75 -18.32 17.58
N GLY A 132 -16.39 -17.43 18.33
CA GLY A 132 -15.89 -16.15 18.79
C GLY A 132 -15.63 -15.19 17.63
N GLU A 133 -16.71 -14.87 16.93
CA GLU A 133 -16.74 -13.91 15.83
C GLU A 133 -16.49 -12.48 16.34
N ILE A 134 -16.00 -11.62 15.45
CA ILE A 134 -15.85 -10.20 15.74
C ILE A 134 -17.24 -9.57 15.91
N ILE A 135 -17.42 -8.82 17.00
CA ILE A 135 -18.66 -8.07 17.28
C ILE A 135 -18.47 -6.56 17.23
N PHE A 136 -17.22 -6.11 17.40
CA PHE A 136 -16.86 -4.69 17.35
C PHE A 136 -15.41 -4.53 16.90
N GLY A 137 -15.15 -3.49 16.12
CA GLY A 137 -13.82 -3.05 15.74
C GLY A 137 -13.72 -1.53 15.77
N GLU A 138 -12.59 -1.02 16.21
CA GLU A 138 -12.26 0.40 16.14
C GLU A 138 -10.82 0.55 15.65
N GLU A 139 -10.59 1.52 14.78
CA GLU A 139 -9.28 1.89 14.30
C GLU A 139 -9.15 3.41 14.30
N ARG A 140 -8.00 3.91 14.75
CA ARG A 140 -7.60 5.30 14.69
C ARG A 140 -6.21 5.37 14.07
N THR A 141 -6.14 6.00 12.90
CA THR A 141 -4.89 6.35 12.23
C THR A 141 -4.70 7.86 12.35
N LEU A 142 -3.54 8.28 12.84
CA LEU A 142 -3.11 9.65 12.89
C LEU A 142 -1.80 9.77 12.11
N GLU A 143 -1.77 10.67 11.13
CA GLU A 143 -0.54 11.01 10.42
C GLU A 143 -0.33 12.52 10.41
N ASP A 144 0.72 12.95 11.11
CA ASP A 144 0.92 14.33 11.55
C ASP A 144 -0.37 14.89 12.20
N ASP A 145 -1.08 15.81 11.55
CA ASP A 145 -2.35 16.38 12.06
C ASP A 145 -3.61 15.71 11.48
N ASN A 146 -3.46 14.72 10.59
CA ASN A 146 -4.56 14.11 9.87
C ASN A 146 -5.03 12.83 10.58
N GLU A 147 -6.22 12.90 11.16
CA GLU A 147 -6.84 11.78 11.87
C GLU A 147 -7.95 11.13 11.03
N ILE A 148 -7.97 9.81 11.06
CA ILE A 148 -8.98 8.95 10.47
C ILE A 148 -9.43 7.98 11.55
N THR A 149 -10.74 7.86 11.74
CA THR A 149 -11.33 6.85 12.63
C THR A 149 -12.25 5.93 11.85
N ARG A 150 -12.22 4.64 12.17
CA ARG A 150 -13.12 3.64 11.64
C ARG A 150 -13.75 2.89 12.81
N VAL A 151 -15.07 2.81 12.82
CA VAL A 151 -15.82 2.03 13.82
C VAL A 151 -16.67 1.02 13.08
N ALA A 152 -16.42 -0.27 13.34
CA ALA A 152 -17.14 -1.40 12.80
C ALA A 152 -18.03 -2.01 13.89
N VAL A 153 -19.35 -1.97 13.69
CA VAL A 153 -20.33 -2.53 14.64
C VAL A 153 -21.10 -3.65 13.97
N ARG A 154 -21.30 -4.76 14.68
CA ARG A 154 -22.09 -5.89 14.18
C ARG A 154 -23.57 -5.53 14.09
N ASP A 155 -24.17 -5.83 12.94
CA ASP A 155 -25.60 -5.70 12.68
C ASP A 155 -26.10 -6.99 12.01
N GLY A 156 -26.55 -7.95 12.83
CA GLY A 156 -26.96 -9.28 12.39
C GLY A 156 -25.80 -10.06 11.75
N ALA A 157 -25.92 -10.31 10.44
CA ALA A 157 -24.96 -11.06 9.62
C ALA A 157 -23.92 -10.17 8.92
N GLU A 158 -23.93 -8.86 9.19
CA GLU A 158 -23.03 -7.88 8.59
C GLU A 158 -22.28 -7.07 9.67
N MET A 159 -21.22 -6.38 9.25
CA MET A 159 -20.62 -5.27 9.99
C MET A 159 -20.97 -3.95 9.28
N VAL A 160 -21.38 -2.95 10.06
CA VAL A 160 -21.51 -1.56 9.60
C VAL A 160 -20.23 -0.82 9.97
N ILE A 161 -19.46 -0.43 8.96
CA ILE A 161 -18.22 0.33 9.13
C ILE A 161 -18.52 1.80 8.89
N THR A 162 -18.32 2.63 9.90
CA THR A 162 -18.37 4.10 9.81
C THR A 162 -16.94 4.63 9.76
N THR A 163 -16.56 5.28 8.66
CA THR A 163 -15.24 5.92 8.50
C THR A 163 -15.40 7.43 8.58
N ARG A 164 -14.63 8.08 9.46
CA ARG A 164 -14.58 9.53 9.60
C ARG A 164 -13.20 10.03 9.24
N THR A 165 -13.16 11.02 8.38
CA THR A 165 -11.96 11.69 7.89
C THR A 165 -12.16 13.20 8.00
N ARG A 166 -11.14 14.00 7.65
CA ARG A 166 -11.33 15.44 7.44
C ARG A 166 -12.33 15.73 6.32
N GLY A 167 -12.42 14.88 5.30
CA GLY A 167 -13.32 14.98 4.16
C GLY A 167 -14.80 14.71 4.49
N GLY A 168 -15.09 14.04 5.61
CA GLY A 168 -16.46 13.74 6.05
C GLY A 168 -16.62 12.35 6.65
N GLU A 169 -17.87 11.93 6.83
CA GLU A 169 -18.25 10.60 7.31
C GLU A 169 -18.81 9.77 6.15
N THR A 170 -18.39 8.51 6.07
CA THR A 170 -18.97 7.51 5.16
C THR A 170 -19.36 6.26 5.95
N LYS A 171 -20.36 5.53 5.44
CA LYS A 171 -20.80 4.25 6.01
C LYS A 171 -20.87 3.19 4.93
N ARG A 172 -20.47 1.97 5.27
CA ARG A 172 -20.62 0.80 4.39
C ARG A 172 -20.97 -0.45 5.19
N ARG A 173 -21.68 -1.36 4.54
CA ARG A 173 -21.99 -2.70 5.05
C ARG A 173 -21.07 -3.72 4.40
N VAL A 174 -20.59 -4.65 5.20
CA VAL A 174 -19.74 -5.75 4.76
C VAL A 174 -20.16 -7.03 5.49
N PRO A 175 -19.87 -8.23 4.97
CA PRO A 175 -20.07 -9.46 5.72
C PRO A 175 -19.30 -9.45 7.06
N VAL A 176 -19.75 -10.25 8.04
CA VAL A 176 -18.94 -10.51 9.23
C VAL A 176 -17.59 -11.13 8.81
N PRO A 177 -16.44 -10.62 9.31
CA PRO A 177 -15.13 -11.14 8.96
C PRO A 177 -14.98 -12.62 9.28
N ARG A 178 -14.11 -13.30 8.53
CA ARG A 178 -13.78 -14.72 8.72
C ARG A 178 -12.85 -14.96 9.90
N GLU A 179 -12.15 -13.91 10.35
CA GLU A 179 -11.33 -13.93 11.53
C GLU A 179 -12.18 -14.21 12.78
N THR A 180 -11.70 -15.11 13.63
CA THR A 180 -12.36 -15.48 14.88
C THR A 180 -11.32 -15.80 15.95
N ILE A 181 -11.70 -15.74 17.22
CA ILE A 181 -10.80 -16.16 18.30
C ILE A 181 -10.47 -17.67 18.21
N GLN A 182 -11.39 -18.47 17.66
CA GLN A 182 -11.14 -19.90 17.40
C GLN A 182 -10.09 -20.11 16.30
N SER A 183 -10.09 -19.30 15.23
CA SER A 183 -9.06 -19.40 14.18
C SER A 183 -7.68 -18.97 14.70
N ALA A 184 -7.62 -17.94 15.56
CA ALA A 184 -6.38 -17.54 16.24
C ALA A 184 -5.83 -18.68 17.13
N ARG A 185 -6.70 -19.33 17.92
CA ARG A 185 -6.34 -20.52 18.72
C ARG A 185 -5.78 -21.65 17.87
N ALA A 186 -6.40 -21.92 16.71
CA ALA A 186 -5.95 -22.97 15.81
C ALA A 186 -4.56 -22.67 15.23
N LEU A 187 -4.28 -21.40 14.91
CA LEU A 187 -2.96 -20.96 14.45
C LEU A 187 -1.90 -21.09 15.55
N GLU A 188 -2.21 -20.67 16.77
CA GLU A 188 -1.32 -20.87 17.93
C GLU A 188 -1.00 -22.36 18.13
N ALA A 189 -2.02 -23.22 18.13
CA ALA A 189 -1.83 -24.65 18.28
C ALA A 189 -0.94 -25.23 17.18
N TRP A 190 -1.07 -24.71 15.95
CA TRP A 190 -0.21 -25.10 14.83
C TRP A 190 1.24 -24.63 14.99
N LEU A 191 1.47 -23.47 15.59
CA LEU A 191 2.82 -22.93 15.84
C LEU A 191 3.52 -23.62 17.02
N THR A 192 2.80 -23.86 18.12
CA THR A 192 3.33 -24.47 19.36
C THR A 192 3.44 -26.00 19.26
N ARG A 193 2.66 -26.63 18.37
CA ARG A 193 2.81 -28.04 17.96
C ARG A 193 3.26 -28.08 16.49
N PRO A 194 4.49 -27.62 16.21
CA PRO A 194 4.92 -27.30 14.85
C PRO A 194 4.80 -28.51 13.93
N PRO A 195 4.24 -28.33 12.73
CA PRO A 195 4.03 -29.42 11.79
C PRO A 195 5.34 -29.83 11.11
N LYS A 196 5.25 -30.76 10.14
CA LYS A 196 6.38 -31.08 9.27
C LYS A 196 6.77 -29.87 8.41
N ARG A 197 8.06 -29.76 8.08
CA ARG A 197 8.58 -28.74 7.16
C ARG A 197 7.79 -28.74 5.84
N GLY A 198 7.38 -27.56 5.39
CA GLY A 198 6.59 -27.34 4.19
C GLY A 198 5.07 -27.40 4.42
N ALA A 199 4.60 -27.82 5.60
CA ALA A 199 3.18 -27.74 5.93
C ALA A 199 2.69 -26.29 5.88
N ARG A 200 1.45 -26.12 5.43
CA ARG A 200 0.79 -24.82 5.28
C ARG A 200 -0.40 -24.70 6.21
N PHE A 201 -0.68 -23.48 6.65
CA PHE A 201 -1.88 -23.13 7.41
C PHE A 201 -2.48 -21.86 6.84
N GLU A 202 -3.79 -21.85 6.63
CA GLU A 202 -4.52 -20.68 6.13
C GLU A 202 -5.19 -19.95 7.29
N HIS A 203 -5.01 -18.64 7.33
CA HIS A 203 -5.62 -17.76 8.32
C HIS A 203 -6.21 -16.52 7.61
N TYR A 204 -7.10 -15.82 8.30
CA TYR A 204 -7.70 -14.59 7.82
C TYR A 204 -7.62 -13.56 8.92
N SER A 205 -7.32 -12.34 8.53
CA SER A 205 -7.22 -11.18 9.42
C SER A 205 -8.03 -10.03 8.84
N VAL A 206 -8.54 -9.16 9.72
CA VAL A 206 -9.42 -8.06 9.32
C VAL A 206 -8.68 -6.76 9.06
N SER A 207 -9.05 -6.06 7.99
CA SER A 207 -8.68 -4.66 7.73
C SER A 207 -9.93 -3.82 7.47
N TRP A 208 -10.21 -2.86 8.34
CA TRP A 208 -11.40 -2.00 8.22
C TRP A 208 -11.28 -0.94 7.12
N ASN A 209 -10.06 -0.67 6.66
CA ASN A 209 -9.78 0.29 5.61
C ASN A 209 -9.99 -0.28 4.20
N GLU A 210 -9.89 -1.60 4.02
CA GLU A 210 -9.87 -2.22 2.71
C GLU A 210 -11.26 -2.51 2.14
N GLU A 211 -11.40 -2.51 0.82
CA GLU A 211 -12.65 -2.91 0.17
C GLU A 211 -13.01 -4.35 0.56
N LYS A 212 -12.04 -5.27 0.46
CA LYS A 212 -12.11 -6.62 0.99
C LYS A 212 -11.55 -6.59 2.41
N ILE A 213 -12.43 -6.74 3.38
CA ILE A 213 -12.02 -6.65 4.80
C ILE A 213 -11.22 -7.87 5.25
N ASP A 214 -11.42 -9.03 4.62
CA ASP A 214 -10.70 -10.26 4.94
C ASP A 214 -9.40 -10.31 4.13
N THR A 215 -8.28 -10.27 4.83
CA THR A 215 -6.94 -10.47 4.26
C THR A 215 -6.56 -11.94 4.43
N LYS A 216 -6.31 -12.64 3.31
CA LYS A 216 -5.86 -14.04 3.39
C LYS A 216 -4.37 -14.13 3.70
N GLU A 217 -4.04 -14.93 4.72
CA GLU A 217 -2.69 -15.22 5.14
C GLU A 217 -2.39 -16.70 4.97
N VAL A 218 -1.24 -17.02 4.38
CA VAL A 218 -0.79 -18.41 4.25
C VAL A 218 0.57 -18.61 4.89
N PHE A 219 0.53 -19.29 6.02
CA PHE A 219 1.70 -19.69 6.81
C PHE A 219 2.32 -20.94 6.20
N THR A 220 3.65 -20.98 6.16
CA THR A 220 4.44 -22.13 5.69
C THR A 220 5.54 -22.40 6.69
N TYR A 221 5.50 -23.57 7.33
CA TYR A 221 6.49 -23.95 8.33
C TYR A 221 7.82 -24.31 7.66
N ARG A 222 8.92 -23.64 8.02
CA ARG A 222 10.25 -23.89 7.42
C ARG A 222 11.14 -24.79 8.27
N GLY A 223 10.87 -24.94 9.56
CA GLY A 223 11.60 -25.83 10.44
C GLY A 223 12.03 -25.17 11.74
N ARG A 224 12.82 -25.90 12.52
CA ARG A 224 13.47 -25.38 13.74
C ARG A 224 14.88 -24.91 13.42
N ARG A 225 15.32 -23.84 14.07
CA ARG A 225 16.72 -23.40 14.08
C ARG A 225 17.05 -22.73 15.41
N SER A 226 18.34 -22.63 15.73
CA SER A 226 18.80 -21.80 16.85
C SER A 226 19.42 -20.51 16.31
N LEU A 227 19.21 -19.39 16.99
CA LEU A 227 19.87 -18.12 16.72
C LEU A 227 20.44 -17.52 18.01
N ARG A 228 21.30 -16.51 17.90
CA ARG A 228 21.69 -15.70 19.07
C ARG A 228 20.76 -14.50 19.17
N TRP A 229 20.04 -14.38 20.28
CA TRP A 229 19.19 -13.23 20.59
C TRP A 229 19.68 -12.59 21.90
N GLY A 230 20.03 -11.30 21.87
CA GLY A 230 20.61 -10.64 23.05
C GLY A 230 21.84 -11.33 23.62
N GLY A 231 22.63 -12.04 22.78
CA GLY A 231 23.79 -12.83 23.20
C GLY A 231 23.48 -14.26 23.68
N VAL A 232 22.21 -14.60 23.90
CA VAL A 232 21.75 -15.93 24.36
C VAL A 232 21.41 -16.81 23.16
N LYS A 233 21.72 -18.11 23.23
CA LYS A 233 21.26 -19.08 22.23
C LYS A 233 19.77 -19.36 22.45
N THR A 234 18.96 -19.06 21.44
CA THR A 234 17.50 -19.16 21.48
C THR A 234 17.02 -20.08 20.37
N ASP A 235 16.22 -21.08 20.71
CA ASP A 235 15.58 -21.97 19.75
C ASP A 235 14.30 -21.33 19.22
N VAL A 236 14.12 -21.38 17.90
CA VAL A 236 12.99 -20.77 17.21
C VAL A 236 12.44 -21.68 16.10
N HIS A 237 11.20 -21.40 15.72
CA HIS A 237 10.50 -21.89 14.55
C HIS A 237 10.59 -20.84 13.46
N SER A 238 11.11 -21.22 12.29
CA SER A 238 11.10 -20.36 11.12
C SER A 238 9.80 -20.56 10.35
N VAL A 239 9.07 -19.48 10.12
CA VAL A 239 7.76 -19.49 9.47
C VAL A 239 7.74 -18.44 8.37
N GLU A 240 7.35 -18.81 7.16
CA GLU A 240 7.08 -17.84 6.09
C GLU A 240 5.58 -17.59 6.02
N VAL A 241 5.20 -16.35 5.73
CA VAL A 241 3.81 -15.93 5.61
C VAL A 241 3.65 -15.19 4.29
N ASN A 242 2.68 -15.62 3.49
CA ASN A 242 2.23 -14.85 2.34
C ASN A 242 0.93 -14.13 2.71
N ILE A 243 0.94 -12.81 2.66
CA ILE A 243 -0.16 -11.92 3.01
C ILE A 243 -0.56 -11.21 1.71
N GLU A 244 -1.57 -11.75 1.02
CA GLU A 244 -2.01 -11.25 -0.30
C GLU A 244 -0.86 -10.88 -1.27
N GLY A 245 0.09 -11.79 -1.43
CA GLY A 245 1.25 -11.60 -2.31
C GLY A 245 2.48 -10.96 -1.65
N MET A 246 2.34 -10.24 -0.53
CA MET A 246 3.49 -9.81 0.27
C MET A 246 4.09 -11.00 1.01
N ASN A 247 5.41 -11.18 0.92
CA ASN A 247 6.10 -12.22 1.69
C ASN A 247 6.72 -11.63 2.96
N ALA A 248 6.47 -12.33 4.06
CA ALA A 248 7.11 -12.11 5.34
C ALA A 248 7.75 -13.40 5.86
N ALA A 249 8.78 -13.26 6.68
CA ALA A 249 9.43 -14.37 7.36
C ALA A 249 9.59 -14.05 8.85
N PHE A 250 9.18 -14.97 9.70
CA PHE A 250 9.22 -14.83 11.14
C PHE A 250 10.06 -15.92 11.78
N GLU A 251 10.79 -15.51 12.81
CA GLU A 251 11.36 -16.39 13.80
C GLU A 251 10.48 -16.32 15.03
N VAL A 252 9.89 -17.46 15.37
CA VAL A 252 8.85 -17.60 16.37
C VAL A 252 9.38 -18.47 17.50
N LEU A 253 9.18 -18.10 18.75
CA LEU A 253 9.54 -18.92 19.90
C LEU A 253 8.71 -20.22 19.93
N PRO A 254 9.12 -21.26 20.67
CA PRO A 254 8.36 -22.50 20.79
C PRO A 254 6.95 -22.31 21.38
N ASP A 255 6.76 -21.20 22.08
CA ASP A 255 5.47 -20.75 22.61
C ASP A 255 4.65 -19.94 21.58
N GLY A 256 5.05 -19.89 20.30
CA GLY A 256 4.31 -19.17 19.28
C GLY A 256 4.55 -17.66 19.22
N THR A 257 5.31 -17.07 20.15
CA THR A 257 5.60 -15.63 20.16
C THR A 257 6.61 -15.24 19.06
N PRO A 258 6.30 -14.28 18.17
CA PRO A 258 7.27 -13.78 17.20
C PRO A 258 8.41 -13.06 17.91
N LEU A 259 9.63 -13.52 17.68
CA LEU A 259 10.85 -12.89 18.18
C LEU A 259 11.37 -11.84 17.19
N LYS A 260 11.28 -12.17 15.90
CA LYS A 260 11.77 -11.34 14.80
C LYS A 260 10.95 -11.57 13.55
N GLY A 261 10.52 -10.50 12.89
CA GLY A 261 9.83 -10.55 11.60
C GLY A 261 10.59 -9.78 10.53
N MET A 262 10.58 -10.28 9.29
CA MET A 262 11.11 -9.61 8.10
C MET A 262 10.00 -9.50 7.05
N LEU A 263 9.52 -8.28 6.80
CA LEU A 263 8.47 -8.01 5.82
C LEU A 263 9.09 -7.40 4.56
N GLY A 264 8.80 -7.99 3.39
CA GLY A 264 9.34 -7.52 2.11
C GLY A 264 10.86 -7.61 1.94
N GLY A 265 11.57 -8.13 2.95
CA GLY A 265 13.04 -8.13 2.99
C GLY A 265 13.69 -6.80 3.39
N LEU A 266 12.90 -5.81 3.81
CA LEU A 266 13.39 -4.48 4.15
C LEU A 266 12.98 -4.02 5.56
N PHE A 267 11.75 -4.34 5.97
CA PHE A 267 11.18 -3.98 7.27
C PHE A 267 11.42 -5.10 8.27
N GLU A 268 11.90 -4.73 9.45
CA GLU A 268 12.18 -5.67 10.52
C GLU A 268 11.39 -5.33 11.78
N LEU A 269 10.69 -6.33 12.29
CA LEU A 269 10.10 -6.35 13.62
C LEU A 269 11.05 -7.07 14.57
N ARG A 270 11.28 -6.50 15.76
CA ARG A 270 12.12 -7.11 16.79
C ARG A 270 11.40 -7.07 18.13
N ALA A 271 11.22 -8.22 18.76
CA ALA A 271 10.67 -8.28 20.11
C ALA A 271 11.62 -7.56 21.08
N GLU A 272 11.09 -6.56 21.79
CA GLU A 272 11.84 -5.72 22.71
C GLU A 272 11.05 -5.57 24.02
N GLU A 273 11.76 -5.24 25.10
CA GLU A 273 11.08 -4.74 26.30
C GLU A 273 10.38 -3.41 25.95
N GLU A 274 9.21 -3.14 26.53
CA GLU A 274 8.35 -2.03 26.09
C GLU A 274 9.04 -0.65 26.21
N ALA A 275 9.78 -0.39 27.29
CA ALA A 275 10.52 0.87 27.42
C ALA A 275 11.63 1.00 26.37
N LEU A 276 12.34 -0.09 26.05
CA LEU A 276 13.31 -0.12 24.96
C LEU A 276 12.62 0.07 23.60
N ALA A 277 11.51 -0.61 23.35
CA ALA A 277 10.71 -0.49 22.13
C ALA A 277 10.30 0.97 21.90
N LYS A 278 9.79 1.63 22.93
CA LYS A 278 9.35 3.05 22.87
C LYS A 278 10.49 4.07 22.82
N THR A 279 11.75 3.64 22.92
CA THR A 279 12.88 4.55 22.78
C THR A 279 12.94 5.11 21.34
N PRO A 280 13.01 6.45 21.15
CA PRO A 280 13.07 7.06 19.82
C PRO A 280 14.23 6.54 18.98
N GLY A 281 13.96 6.27 17.70
CA GLY A 281 14.96 5.86 16.74
C GLY A 281 15.76 7.01 16.13
N SER A 282 16.66 6.67 15.20
CA SER A 282 17.38 7.67 14.39
C SER A 282 16.45 8.25 13.32
N THR A 283 16.40 9.57 13.22
CA THR A 283 15.49 10.30 12.32
C THR A 283 16.16 10.84 11.05
N SER A 284 17.35 10.34 10.71
CA SER A 284 18.16 10.81 9.58
C SER A 284 18.11 9.91 8.34
N PHE A 285 17.21 8.92 8.32
CA PHE A 285 17.13 7.94 7.23
C PHE A 285 15.97 8.27 6.28
N ASP A 286 16.29 8.71 5.06
CA ASP A 286 15.28 8.95 4.02
C ASP A 286 14.86 7.63 3.37
N MET A 287 13.62 7.22 3.62
CA MET A 287 13.04 5.97 3.14
C MET A 287 12.93 5.92 1.61
N LEU A 288 12.66 7.05 0.98
CA LEU A 288 12.46 7.11 -0.46
C LEU A 288 13.79 6.88 -1.19
N LEU A 289 14.81 7.61 -0.77
CA LEU A 289 16.17 7.41 -1.29
C LEU A 289 16.70 6.00 -1.00
N ALA A 290 16.43 5.48 0.19
CA ALA A 290 16.88 4.15 0.58
C ALA A 290 16.23 2.99 -0.19
N SER A 291 15.02 3.19 -0.70
CA SER A 291 14.24 2.20 -1.46
C SER A 291 14.33 2.37 -2.98
N SER A 292 14.84 3.52 -3.44
CA SER A 292 15.11 3.81 -4.86
C SER A 292 16.04 2.79 -5.51
N ILE A 293 15.88 2.61 -6.83
CA ILE A 293 16.70 1.70 -7.63
C ILE A 293 17.70 2.51 -8.44
N ARG A 294 18.96 2.51 -8.02
CA ARG A 294 20.06 3.14 -8.77
C ARG A 294 20.27 2.43 -10.10
N ILE A 295 20.57 3.21 -11.14
CA ILE A 295 20.91 2.69 -12.46
C ILE A 295 22.32 3.09 -12.89
N ASP A 296 22.85 2.36 -13.87
CA ASP A 296 24.24 2.48 -14.31
C ASP A 296 24.50 3.65 -15.25
N LYS A 297 23.45 4.24 -15.85
CA LYS A 297 23.54 5.31 -16.85
C LYS A 297 22.34 6.23 -16.77
N SER A 298 22.55 7.53 -16.91
CA SER A 298 21.46 8.49 -17.10
C SER A 298 20.70 8.18 -18.39
N LEU A 299 19.38 8.35 -18.36
CA LEU A 299 18.51 8.23 -19.53
C LEU A 299 18.38 9.57 -20.28
N GLY A 300 18.87 10.67 -19.70
CA GLY A 300 18.60 12.03 -20.15
C GLY A 300 17.14 12.42 -19.92
N ASP A 301 16.62 13.31 -20.78
CA ASP A 301 15.24 13.80 -20.71
C ASP A 301 14.21 12.70 -21.09
N PRO A 302 13.41 12.19 -20.14
CA PRO A 302 12.45 11.11 -20.37
C PRO A 302 11.42 11.42 -21.45
N GLU A 303 11.01 12.69 -21.55
CA GLU A 303 10.05 13.15 -22.56
C GLU A 303 10.60 13.10 -23.98
N LYS A 304 11.88 12.81 -24.18
CA LYS A 304 12.51 12.63 -25.50
C LYS A 304 12.74 11.16 -25.85
N ILE A 305 12.39 10.24 -24.96
CA ILE A 305 12.62 8.81 -25.16
C ILE A 305 11.40 8.19 -25.84
N GLU A 306 11.64 7.46 -26.92
CA GLU A 306 10.61 6.71 -27.64
C GLU A 306 10.51 5.28 -27.12
N SER A 307 11.66 4.64 -26.88
CA SER A 307 11.70 3.30 -26.29
C SER A 307 12.95 3.05 -25.46
N LEU A 308 12.80 2.15 -24.49
CA LEU A 308 13.86 1.67 -23.61
C LEU A 308 13.93 0.15 -23.65
N ARG A 309 15.15 -0.38 -23.54
CA ARG A 309 15.38 -1.76 -23.17
C ARG A 309 16.17 -1.81 -21.88
N LEU A 310 15.60 -2.48 -20.89
CA LEU A 310 16.16 -2.57 -19.54
C LEU A 310 16.37 -4.03 -19.16
N LYS A 311 17.45 -4.32 -18.45
CA LYS A 311 17.67 -5.62 -17.82
C LYS A 311 17.34 -5.49 -16.34
N ILE A 312 16.35 -6.25 -15.89
CA ILE A 312 15.84 -6.25 -14.52
C ILE A 312 16.23 -7.56 -13.85
N THR A 313 16.76 -7.47 -12.63
CA THR A 313 17.07 -8.63 -11.77
C THR A 313 16.50 -8.42 -10.38
N GLY A 314 16.46 -9.48 -9.56
CA GLY A 314 15.95 -9.39 -8.19
C GLY A 314 14.42 -9.41 -8.07
N LEU A 315 13.73 -9.92 -9.10
CA LEU A 315 12.26 -10.02 -9.12
C LEU A 315 11.70 -11.06 -8.15
N ALA A 316 12.49 -12.08 -7.76
CA ALA A 316 12.12 -13.07 -6.74
C ALA A 316 10.77 -13.78 -7.04
N GLY A 317 10.53 -14.11 -8.32
CA GLY A 317 9.27 -14.72 -8.76
C GLY A 317 8.17 -13.71 -9.13
N PHE A 318 8.38 -12.41 -8.91
CA PHE A 318 7.44 -11.36 -9.30
C PHE A 318 7.16 -11.40 -10.82
N ALA A 319 5.86 -11.33 -11.14
CA ALA A 319 5.35 -11.32 -12.49
C ALA A 319 5.19 -9.86 -12.94
N LEU A 320 6.07 -9.40 -13.83
CA LEU A 320 5.94 -8.07 -14.43
C LEU A 320 4.72 -8.05 -15.37
N PRO A 321 3.82 -7.06 -15.25
CA PRO A 321 2.67 -6.94 -16.12
C PRO A 321 3.11 -6.61 -17.55
N ASN A 322 2.34 -7.09 -18.53
CA ASN A 322 2.51 -6.72 -19.94
C ASN A 322 1.42 -5.72 -20.35
N SER A 323 1.76 -4.80 -21.24
CA SER A 323 0.84 -3.89 -21.90
C SER A 323 1.35 -3.57 -23.31
N HIS A 324 0.63 -2.75 -24.05
CA HIS A 324 1.08 -2.25 -25.36
C HIS A 324 2.36 -1.41 -25.27
N ARG A 325 2.66 -0.82 -24.10
CA ARG A 325 3.86 -0.02 -23.84
C ARG A 325 4.95 -0.73 -23.03
N GLN A 326 4.67 -1.91 -22.48
CA GLN A 326 5.62 -2.67 -21.65
C GLN A 326 5.55 -4.16 -21.98
N ARG A 327 6.65 -4.74 -22.48
CA ARG A 327 6.72 -6.14 -22.89
C ARG A 327 7.97 -6.84 -22.39
N ILE A 328 7.82 -8.06 -21.89
CA ILE A 328 8.95 -8.93 -21.59
C ILE A 328 9.57 -9.43 -22.91
N HIS A 329 10.76 -8.94 -23.25
CA HIS A 329 11.50 -9.38 -24.44
C HIS A 329 12.12 -10.78 -24.24
N SER A 330 12.66 -11.04 -23.04
CA SER A 330 13.14 -12.38 -22.67
C SER A 330 13.21 -12.55 -21.14
N ARG A 331 13.15 -13.80 -20.68
CA ARG A 331 13.36 -14.18 -19.27
C ARG A 331 14.36 -15.34 -19.20
N ARG A 332 15.36 -15.22 -18.32
CA ARG A 332 16.30 -16.29 -17.97
C ARG A 332 16.46 -16.33 -16.45
N GLY A 333 15.88 -17.36 -15.82
CA GLY A 333 15.81 -17.45 -14.36
C GLY A 333 15.15 -16.21 -13.75
N ASN A 334 15.85 -15.53 -12.84
CA ASN A 334 15.40 -14.30 -12.17
C ASN A 334 15.79 -13.01 -12.90
N THR A 335 16.20 -13.10 -14.17
CA THR A 335 16.55 -11.95 -15.01
C THR A 335 15.51 -11.78 -16.12
N VAL A 336 15.02 -10.56 -16.28
CA VAL A 336 14.10 -10.16 -17.35
C VAL A 336 14.74 -9.06 -18.19
N VAL A 337 14.64 -9.17 -19.51
CA VAL A 337 14.87 -8.04 -20.41
C VAL A 337 13.50 -7.46 -20.75
N LEU A 338 13.25 -6.23 -20.30
CA LEU A 338 12.01 -5.50 -20.50
C LEU A 338 12.18 -4.51 -21.66
N GLU A 339 11.19 -4.45 -22.53
CA GLU A 339 11.06 -3.45 -23.58
C GLU A 339 9.92 -2.50 -23.22
N LEU A 340 10.22 -1.20 -23.19
CA LEU A 340 9.28 -0.14 -22.86
C LEU A 340 9.19 0.81 -24.05
N SER A 341 8.01 1.35 -24.30
CA SER A 341 7.80 2.44 -25.25
C SER A 341 6.99 3.55 -24.61
N ARG A 342 7.01 4.73 -25.24
CA ARG A 342 6.01 5.76 -24.96
C ARG A 342 4.61 5.18 -25.17
N ASP A 343 3.67 5.62 -24.34
CA ASP A 343 2.26 5.31 -24.54
C ASP A 343 1.73 6.04 -25.80
N ARG A 344 0.69 5.49 -26.45
CA ARG A 344 0.12 6.05 -27.67
C ARG A 344 -1.31 5.58 -27.87
N ARG A 345 -2.08 6.34 -28.65
CA ARG A 345 -3.41 5.91 -29.09
C ARG A 345 -3.30 4.70 -30.01
N LEU A 346 -4.02 3.63 -29.71
CA LEU A 346 -4.11 2.45 -30.57
C LEU A 346 -5.30 2.57 -31.54
N GLU A 347 -5.07 2.15 -32.78
CA GLU A 347 -6.12 2.12 -33.81
C GLU A 347 -7.16 1.03 -33.52
N LYS A 348 -6.71 -0.12 -33.02
CA LYS A 348 -7.54 -1.26 -32.64
C LYS A 348 -7.30 -1.60 -31.18
N GLY A 349 -8.34 -2.07 -30.51
CA GLY A 349 -8.24 -2.51 -29.13
C GLY A 349 -9.41 -3.38 -28.72
N MET A 350 -9.47 -3.69 -27.44
CA MET A 350 -10.45 -4.58 -26.84
C MET A 350 -11.32 -3.80 -25.88
N GLN A 351 -12.63 -4.01 -25.93
CA GLN A 351 -13.52 -3.50 -24.89
C GLN A 351 -13.37 -4.36 -23.63
N LEU A 352 -13.50 -3.73 -22.47
CA LEU A 352 -13.58 -4.46 -21.20
C LEU A 352 -14.84 -5.34 -21.18
N ALA A 353 -14.74 -6.51 -20.55
CA ALA A 353 -15.94 -7.25 -20.18
C ALA A 353 -16.81 -6.39 -19.24
N ALA A 354 -18.13 -6.63 -19.22
CA ALA A 354 -19.06 -5.86 -18.39
C ALA A 354 -18.67 -5.87 -16.90
N SER A 355 -18.23 -7.02 -16.38
CA SER A 355 -17.77 -7.17 -15.00
C SER A 355 -16.49 -6.38 -14.70
N GLU A 356 -15.52 -6.37 -15.62
CA GLU A 356 -14.30 -5.58 -15.48
C GLU A 356 -14.60 -4.09 -15.53
N ARG A 357 -15.48 -3.70 -16.46
CA ARG A 357 -15.96 -2.31 -16.58
C ARG A 357 -16.61 -1.86 -15.28
N GLU A 358 -17.49 -2.66 -14.70
CA GLU A 358 -18.16 -2.38 -13.43
C GLU A 358 -17.15 -2.25 -12.28
N GLN A 359 -16.22 -3.19 -12.16
CA GLN A 359 -15.16 -3.17 -11.15
C GLN A 359 -14.36 -1.85 -11.20
N TYR A 360 -13.96 -1.40 -12.39
CA TYR A 360 -13.14 -0.20 -12.54
C TYR A 360 -13.94 1.11 -12.60
N LEU A 361 -15.26 1.06 -12.47
CA LEU A 361 -16.11 2.21 -12.20
C LEU A 361 -16.50 2.35 -10.73
N LYS A 362 -16.53 1.23 -10.01
CA LYS A 362 -17.02 1.15 -8.64
C LYS A 362 -16.28 2.13 -7.72
N ALA A 363 -17.03 2.79 -6.84
CA ALA A 363 -16.44 3.56 -5.76
C ALA A 363 -15.80 2.63 -4.71
N THR A 364 -14.71 3.08 -4.10
CA THR A 364 -14.02 2.38 -3.00
C THR A 364 -13.80 3.34 -1.84
N PRO A 365 -13.42 2.86 -0.64
CA PRO A 365 -13.14 3.76 0.49
C PRO A 365 -12.13 4.88 0.17
N ALA A 366 -11.13 4.60 -0.66
CA ALA A 366 -10.12 5.58 -1.09
C ALA A 366 -10.52 6.38 -2.35
N ILE A 367 -11.42 5.84 -3.19
CA ILE A 367 -11.84 6.42 -4.48
C ILE A 367 -13.35 6.64 -4.45
N GLN A 368 -13.82 7.68 -3.77
CA GLN A 368 -15.25 7.92 -3.55
C GLN A 368 -15.92 8.62 -4.77
N SER A 369 -15.90 7.95 -5.93
CA SER A 369 -16.43 8.46 -7.21
C SER A 369 -17.95 8.65 -7.24
N ASP A 370 -18.66 8.11 -6.25
CA ASP A 370 -20.11 8.22 -6.09
C ASP A 370 -20.56 9.47 -5.31
N GLN A 371 -19.61 10.22 -4.75
CA GLN A 371 -19.88 11.40 -3.93
C GLN A 371 -20.25 12.60 -4.77
N GLU A 372 -21.25 13.36 -4.32
CA GLU A 372 -21.78 14.50 -5.05
C GLU A 372 -20.71 15.55 -5.39
N ALA A 373 -19.82 15.86 -4.43
CA ALA A 373 -18.71 16.79 -4.65
C ALA A 373 -17.76 16.35 -5.78
N ILE A 374 -17.52 15.05 -5.93
CA ILE A 374 -16.69 14.50 -7.00
C ILE A 374 -17.45 14.50 -8.33
N ARG A 375 -18.72 14.09 -8.34
CA ARG A 375 -19.58 14.06 -9.55
C ARG A 375 -19.79 15.44 -10.14
N SER A 376 -20.14 16.42 -9.30
CA SER A 376 -20.31 17.81 -9.69
C SER A 376 -19.03 18.38 -10.30
N LEU A 377 -17.88 18.18 -9.65
CA LEU A 377 -16.60 18.66 -10.18
C LEU A 377 -16.19 17.95 -11.48
N ALA A 378 -16.39 16.64 -11.58
CA ALA A 378 -16.11 15.90 -12.81
C ALA A 378 -16.96 16.42 -13.98
N GLY A 379 -18.26 16.71 -13.74
CA GLY A 379 -19.14 17.32 -14.72
C GLY A 379 -18.68 18.72 -15.15
N GLU A 380 -18.29 19.57 -14.20
CA GLU A 380 -17.77 20.92 -14.45
C GLU A 380 -16.50 20.89 -15.31
N ILE A 381 -15.50 20.09 -14.94
CA ILE A 381 -14.22 20.02 -15.66
C ILE A 381 -14.41 19.40 -17.05
N ALA A 382 -15.23 18.36 -17.17
CA ALA A 382 -15.46 17.70 -18.47
C ALA A 382 -16.20 18.64 -19.45
N GLY A 383 -17.21 19.36 -18.97
CA GLY A 383 -18.10 20.18 -19.79
C GLY A 383 -18.77 19.35 -20.90
N GLU A 384 -18.64 19.80 -22.14
CA GLU A 384 -19.24 19.12 -23.30
C GLU A 384 -18.40 17.95 -23.84
N GLU A 385 -17.17 17.75 -23.34
CA GLU A 385 -16.28 16.68 -23.81
C GLU A 385 -16.87 15.29 -23.52
N LYS A 386 -16.89 14.43 -24.53
CA LYS A 386 -17.47 13.07 -24.48
C LYS A 386 -16.43 11.98 -24.71
N ASP A 387 -15.29 12.30 -25.33
CA ASP A 387 -14.20 11.35 -25.51
C ASP A 387 -13.47 11.16 -24.18
N ALA A 388 -13.30 9.90 -23.77
CA ALA A 388 -12.71 9.54 -22.48
C ALA A 388 -11.27 10.09 -22.32
N PHE A 389 -10.50 10.12 -23.40
CA PHE A 389 -9.15 10.69 -23.39
C PHE A 389 -9.21 12.21 -23.23
N GLY A 390 -10.12 12.88 -23.96
CA GLY A 390 -10.35 14.31 -23.80
C GLY A 390 -10.74 14.68 -22.36
N GLN A 391 -11.67 13.94 -21.75
CA GLN A 391 -12.06 14.14 -20.35
C GLN A 391 -10.89 13.92 -19.38
N ALA A 392 -10.14 12.83 -19.54
CA ALA A 392 -8.96 12.56 -18.72
C ALA A 392 -7.89 13.66 -18.83
N SER A 393 -7.65 14.19 -20.03
CA SER A 393 -6.73 15.31 -20.22
C SER A 393 -7.17 16.56 -19.45
N LYS A 394 -8.47 16.88 -19.45
CA LYS A 394 -9.01 18.00 -18.67
C LYS A 394 -8.91 17.77 -17.16
N PHE A 395 -9.22 16.56 -16.68
CA PHE A 395 -9.09 16.23 -15.25
C PHE A 395 -7.65 16.35 -14.77
N GLN A 396 -6.71 15.81 -15.54
CA GLN A 396 -5.29 15.90 -15.25
C GLN A 396 -4.81 17.36 -15.20
N ASP A 397 -5.14 18.16 -16.23
CA ASP A 397 -4.75 19.58 -16.30
C ASP A 397 -5.35 20.39 -15.14
N TRP A 398 -6.62 20.12 -14.79
CA TRP A 398 -7.24 20.75 -13.63
C TRP A 398 -6.52 20.37 -12.34
N ILE A 399 -6.22 19.09 -12.12
CA ILE A 399 -5.51 18.63 -10.92
C ILE A 399 -4.13 19.28 -10.83
N PHE A 400 -3.35 19.26 -11.91
CA PHE A 400 -2.01 19.83 -11.96
C PHE A 400 -2.00 21.32 -11.61
N LYS A 401 -3.06 22.05 -11.96
CA LYS A 401 -3.21 23.49 -11.65
C LYS A 401 -3.75 23.76 -10.24
N ASN A 402 -4.55 22.86 -9.67
CA ASN A 402 -5.34 23.13 -8.47
C ASN A 402 -4.92 22.32 -7.24
N VAL A 403 -4.03 21.34 -7.40
CA VAL A 403 -3.57 20.47 -6.31
C VAL A 403 -2.07 20.62 -6.16
N ARG A 404 -1.63 21.10 -4.99
CA ARG A 404 -0.22 21.28 -4.68
C ARG A 404 0.46 19.95 -4.39
N GLN A 405 1.50 19.62 -5.17
CA GLN A 405 2.34 18.46 -4.88
C GLN A 405 3.14 18.69 -3.59
N THR A 406 3.05 17.76 -2.63
CA THR A 406 3.77 17.85 -1.35
C THR A 406 3.75 16.50 -0.64
N MET A 407 4.79 16.20 0.14
CA MET A 407 4.81 14.95 0.91
C MET A 407 4.02 15.08 2.22
N ALA A 408 3.84 16.30 2.74
CA ALA A 408 3.13 16.61 3.98
C ALA A 408 1.61 16.61 3.87
N ALA A 409 1.07 16.52 2.65
CA ALA A 409 -0.35 16.31 2.48
C ALA A 409 -0.63 14.85 2.83
N ASN A 410 -1.40 14.65 3.88
CA ASN A 410 -1.62 13.35 4.48
C ASN A 410 -3.06 12.88 4.21
N ALA A 411 -3.55 12.90 2.96
CA ALA A 411 -4.91 12.55 2.59
C ALA A 411 -5.13 11.03 2.36
N SER A 412 -6.15 10.45 2.99
CA SER A 412 -6.47 9.02 2.86
C SER A 412 -7.45 8.66 1.74
N SER A 413 -8.07 9.66 1.12
CA SER A 413 -9.16 9.44 0.19
C SER A 413 -9.27 10.56 -0.83
N ALA A 414 -9.89 10.30 -1.99
CA ALA A 414 -10.09 11.30 -3.03
C ALA A 414 -10.83 12.55 -2.52
N LEU A 415 -11.79 12.39 -1.60
CA LEU A 415 -12.46 13.54 -0.96
C LEU A 415 -11.52 14.36 -0.07
N ASP A 416 -10.60 13.72 0.66
CA ASP A 416 -9.62 14.42 1.48
C ASP A 416 -8.67 15.23 0.58
N VAL A 417 -8.21 14.66 -0.53
CA VAL A 417 -7.34 15.35 -1.50
C VAL A 417 -8.07 16.53 -2.14
N LEU A 418 -9.35 16.33 -2.48
CA LEU A 418 -10.21 17.39 -2.97
C LEU A 418 -10.27 18.54 -1.94
N LYS A 419 -10.56 18.26 -0.68
CA LYS A 419 -10.68 19.28 0.36
C LYS A 419 -9.35 19.98 0.67
N ASN A 420 -8.26 19.22 0.74
CA ASN A 420 -6.94 19.72 1.13
C ASN A 420 -6.21 20.44 0.00
N ARG A 421 -6.57 20.16 -1.27
CA ARG A 421 -5.90 20.69 -2.48
C ARG A 421 -4.39 20.47 -2.46
N ALA A 422 -3.96 19.36 -1.87
CA ALA A 422 -2.57 18.98 -1.78
C ALA A 422 -2.45 17.46 -1.66
N GLY A 423 -1.37 16.88 -2.18
CA GLY A 423 -1.13 15.44 -2.14
C GLY A 423 0.23 15.02 -2.71
N ASP A 424 0.65 13.80 -2.42
CA ASP A 424 1.72 13.10 -3.15
C ASP A 424 1.20 12.42 -4.43
N CYS A 425 2.03 11.65 -5.13
CA CYS A 425 1.59 11.00 -6.38
C CYS A 425 0.46 9.99 -6.16
N THR A 426 0.39 9.34 -4.99
CA THR A 426 -0.68 8.39 -4.65
C THR A 426 -1.98 9.15 -4.45
N GLU A 427 -1.95 10.20 -3.64
CA GLU A 427 -3.11 11.01 -3.29
C GLU A 427 -3.66 11.76 -4.51
N ILE A 428 -2.78 12.36 -5.30
CA ILE A 428 -3.14 12.99 -6.57
C ILE A 428 -3.78 11.98 -7.53
N THR A 429 -3.24 10.76 -7.60
CA THR A 429 -3.81 9.67 -8.40
C THR A 429 -5.21 9.28 -7.90
N LEU A 430 -5.45 9.18 -6.60
CA LEU A 430 -6.78 8.86 -6.05
C LEU A 430 -7.84 9.87 -6.49
N LEU A 431 -7.54 11.17 -6.44
CA LEU A 431 -8.46 12.21 -6.90
C LEU A 431 -8.73 12.09 -8.41
N PHE A 432 -7.70 11.86 -9.21
CA PHE A 432 -7.85 11.65 -10.65
C PHE A 432 -8.78 10.45 -10.95
N LEU A 433 -8.55 9.32 -10.27
CA LEU A 433 -9.38 8.13 -10.43
C LEU A 433 -10.83 8.38 -10.04
N ALA A 434 -11.08 9.15 -8.97
CA ALA A 434 -12.43 9.46 -8.55
C ALA A 434 -13.18 10.32 -9.59
N LEU A 435 -12.52 11.33 -10.17
CA LEU A 435 -13.08 12.15 -11.24
C LEU A 435 -13.35 11.33 -12.51
N ALA A 436 -12.39 10.50 -12.94
CA ALA A 436 -12.54 9.65 -14.12
C ALA A 436 -13.70 8.65 -13.97
N ARG A 437 -13.79 7.96 -12.81
CA ARG A 437 -14.88 7.02 -12.53
C ARG A 437 -16.23 7.72 -12.42
N ALA A 438 -16.29 8.91 -11.83
CA ALA A 438 -17.51 9.71 -11.77
C ALA A 438 -18.01 10.15 -13.16
N ALA A 439 -17.09 10.35 -14.11
CA ALA A 439 -17.40 10.61 -15.51
C ALA A 439 -17.77 9.34 -16.32
N GLY A 440 -17.82 8.17 -15.69
CA GLY A 440 -18.17 6.91 -16.35
C GLY A 440 -17.01 6.25 -17.11
N ILE A 441 -15.77 6.70 -16.89
CA ILE A 441 -14.54 6.15 -17.47
C ILE A 441 -13.96 5.09 -16.51
N PRO A 442 -13.80 3.83 -16.94
CA PRO A 442 -13.11 2.83 -16.14
C PRO A 442 -11.68 3.29 -15.86
N ALA A 443 -11.30 3.33 -14.59
CA ALA A 443 -9.98 3.81 -14.20
C ALA A 443 -9.40 2.97 -13.05
N ARG A 444 -8.07 2.82 -13.03
CA ARG A 444 -7.35 2.08 -12.00
C ARG A 444 -6.04 2.73 -11.63
N GLU A 445 -5.63 2.55 -10.38
CA GLU A 445 -4.30 2.93 -9.93
C GLU A 445 -3.27 2.00 -10.56
N VAL A 446 -2.09 2.54 -10.84
CA VAL A 446 -0.91 1.80 -11.23
C VAL A 446 0.22 2.11 -10.28
N GLY A 447 0.80 1.06 -9.69
CA GLY A 447 2.03 1.15 -8.93
C GLY A 447 3.24 0.77 -9.76
N GLY A 448 4.31 1.54 -9.65
CA GLY A 448 5.50 1.27 -10.41
C GLY A 448 6.70 2.07 -9.95
N VAL A 449 7.64 2.24 -10.87
CA VAL A 449 8.79 3.13 -10.68
C VAL A 449 8.96 4.04 -11.88
N MET A 450 9.34 5.29 -11.65
CA MET A 450 9.69 6.24 -12.71
C MET A 450 11.14 6.68 -12.56
N TYR A 451 11.82 6.87 -13.68
CA TYR A 451 13.14 7.46 -13.74
C TYR A 451 13.17 8.90 -13.20
N ALA A 452 14.19 9.23 -12.42
CA ALA A 452 14.56 10.59 -12.05
C ALA A 452 16.06 10.78 -12.31
N ASP A 453 16.40 11.90 -12.98
CA ASP A 453 17.78 12.28 -13.32
C ASP A 453 18.48 12.91 -12.11
N GLU A 454 18.62 12.13 -11.04
CA GLU A 454 19.37 12.49 -9.83
C GLU A 454 20.86 12.10 -9.96
N GLU A 455 21.67 12.48 -8.98
CA GLU A 455 23.07 12.06 -8.87
C GLU A 455 23.28 11.18 -7.62
N PRO A 456 23.37 9.83 -7.76
CA PRO A 456 23.31 9.04 -9.00
C PRO A 456 21.88 8.86 -9.54
N PRO A 457 21.70 8.54 -10.84
CA PRO A 457 20.38 8.40 -11.45
C PRO A 457 19.61 7.22 -10.86
N VAL A 458 18.31 7.42 -10.66
CA VAL A 458 17.45 6.44 -9.97
C VAL A 458 16.13 6.19 -10.69
N PHE A 459 15.54 5.04 -10.41
CA PHE A 459 14.10 4.83 -10.51
C PHE A 459 13.49 4.95 -9.11
N GLY A 460 12.62 5.94 -8.92
CA GLY A 460 11.87 6.18 -7.69
C GLY A 460 10.49 5.53 -7.74
N TRP A 461 9.94 5.16 -6.58
CA TRP A 461 8.60 4.56 -6.47
C TRP A 461 7.52 5.56 -6.80
N HIS A 462 6.59 5.19 -7.67
CA HIS A 462 5.57 6.11 -8.18
C HIS A 462 4.20 5.45 -8.30
N ALA A 463 3.16 6.28 -8.21
CA ALA A 463 1.79 5.89 -8.47
C ALA A 463 1.18 6.85 -9.50
N TRP A 464 0.50 6.29 -10.49
CA TRP A 464 -0.22 7.03 -11.52
C TRP A 464 -1.52 6.31 -11.88
N ALA A 465 -2.28 6.83 -12.84
CA ALA A 465 -3.55 6.25 -13.25
C ALA A 465 -3.47 5.56 -14.62
N GLU A 466 -4.31 4.55 -14.82
CA GLU A 466 -4.71 4.12 -16.16
C GLU A 466 -6.21 4.31 -16.33
N ILE A 467 -6.63 4.86 -17.48
CA ILE A 467 -8.03 4.90 -17.90
C ILE A 467 -8.27 3.95 -19.07
N HIS A 468 -9.47 3.38 -19.19
CA HIS A 468 -9.84 2.62 -20.37
C HIS A 468 -10.59 3.50 -21.37
N ASP A 469 -10.00 3.78 -22.53
CA ASP A 469 -10.55 4.69 -23.56
C ASP A 469 -11.61 4.03 -24.46
N GLY A 470 -12.02 2.80 -24.13
CA GLY A 470 -12.91 1.96 -24.92
C GLY A 470 -12.18 0.99 -25.85
N ARG A 471 -10.86 1.11 -25.99
CA ARG A 471 -10.00 0.22 -26.79
C ARG A 471 -8.82 -0.31 -25.98
N GLN A 472 -8.30 0.48 -25.06
CA GLN A 472 -7.09 0.14 -24.33
C GLN A 472 -7.02 0.85 -22.98
N TRP A 473 -6.15 0.34 -22.11
CA TRP A 473 -5.68 1.07 -20.94
C TRP A 473 -4.64 2.10 -21.37
N VAL A 474 -4.90 3.38 -21.11
CA VAL A 474 -4.00 4.51 -21.35
C VAL A 474 -3.45 4.99 -20.03
N SER A 475 -2.13 5.07 -19.90
CA SER A 475 -1.48 5.64 -18.71
C SER A 475 -1.56 7.16 -18.71
N VAL A 476 -1.98 7.71 -17.58
CA VAL A 476 -2.11 9.14 -17.30
C VAL A 476 -1.41 9.43 -15.98
N ASP A 477 -0.48 10.39 -16.00
CA ASP A 477 0.18 10.88 -14.80
C ASP A 477 -0.31 12.29 -14.44
N PRO A 478 -1.26 12.41 -13.50
CA PRO A 478 -1.74 13.69 -13.01
C PRO A 478 -0.68 14.48 -12.22
N THR A 479 0.39 13.84 -11.73
CA THR A 479 1.47 14.49 -10.97
C THR A 479 2.34 15.37 -11.86
N TRP A 480 2.64 14.91 -13.08
CA TRP A 480 3.49 15.63 -14.04
C TRP A 480 2.77 16.11 -15.29
N ASN A 481 1.43 16.17 -15.24
CA ASN A 481 0.62 16.65 -16.35
C ASN A 481 0.84 15.86 -17.66
N GLN A 482 1.01 14.54 -17.58
CA GLN A 482 1.26 13.68 -18.75
C GLN A 482 0.06 12.78 -19.10
N VAL A 483 -0.57 13.03 -20.25
CA VAL A 483 -1.48 12.05 -20.88
C VAL A 483 -0.67 11.31 -21.92
N PHE A 484 -0.66 9.98 -21.86
CA PHE A 484 0.37 9.14 -22.48
C PHE A 484 1.75 9.31 -21.85
N VAL A 485 1.99 8.56 -20.78
CA VAL A 485 3.28 8.58 -20.08
C VAL A 485 4.45 8.20 -20.99
N ASP A 486 5.62 8.77 -20.69
CA ASP A 486 6.86 8.48 -21.40
C ASP A 486 7.32 7.01 -21.24
N ALA A 487 8.40 6.62 -21.93
CA ALA A 487 8.93 5.27 -21.85
C ALA A 487 9.59 4.93 -20.49
N ALA A 488 9.87 5.93 -19.64
CA ALA A 488 10.61 5.79 -18.40
C ALA A 488 9.73 5.48 -17.18
N HIS A 489 8.43 5.22 -17.40
CA HIS A 489 7.53 4.65 -16.40
C HIS A 489 7.51 3.11 -16.51
N ILE A 490 7.92 2.42 -15.44
CA ILE A 490 7.89 0.95 -15.35
C ILE A 490 6.71 0.53 -14.48
N LYS A 491 5.77 -0.17 -15.10
CA LYS A 491 4.59 -0.70 -14.43
C LYS A 491 4.92 -1.97 -13.64
N LEU A 492 4.50 -2.02 -12.37
CA LEU A 492 4.71 -3.18 -11.51
C LEU A 492 3.39 -3.80 -11.05
N THR A 493 2.42 -2.99 -10.61
CA THR A 493 1.16 -3.46 -10.01
C THR A 493 -0.05 -2.67 -10.53
N GLU A 494 -1.24 -3.23 -10.38
CA GLU A 494 -2.51 -2.65 -10.81
C GLU A 494 -3.52 -2.70 -9.65
N GLY A 495 -4.22 -1.59 -9.41
CA GLY A 495 -5.16 -1.47 -8.31
C GLY A 495 -4.49 -1.14 -6.97
N THR A 496 -5.32 -0.92 -5.95
CA THR A 496 -4.91 -0.43 -4.62
C THR A 496 -4.52 -1.54 -3.65
N GLN A 497 -4.79 -2.81 -3.97
CA GLN A 497 -4.66 -3.98 -3.06
C GLN A 497 -3.59 -4.99 -3.46
N ASP A 498 -2.76 -4.68 -4.45
CA ASP A 498 -1.65 -5.56 -4.82
C ASP A 498 -0.40 -5.19 -4.00
N TRP A 499 -0.08 -6.00 -3.01
CA TRP A 499 1.07 -5.81 -2.11
C TRP A 499 2.35 -6.48 -2.59
N SER A 500 2.31 -7.18 -3.72
CA SER A 500 3.43 -7.98 -4.18
C SER A 500 4.67 -7.13 -4.50
N TRP A 501 4.51 -5.83 -4.79
CA TRP A 501 5.61 -4.89 -5.03
C TRP A 501 6.53 -4.72 -3.82
N VAL A 502 6.03 -4.91 -2.60
CA VAL A 502 6.81 -4.84 -1.36
C VAL A 502 7.98 -5.85 -1.39
N ASN A 503 7.81 -6.97 -2.10
CA ASN A 503 8.86 -7.98 -2.27
C ASN A 503 10.04 -7.52 -3.13
N LEU A 504 9.89 -6.43 -3.88
CA LEU A 504 10.91 -5.88 -4.77
C LEU A 504 11.83 -4.88 -4.06
N LEU A 505 11.39 -4.36 -2.90
CA LEU A 505 12.09 -3.33 -2.16
C LEU A 505 13.50 -3.77 -1.75
N GLY A 506 14.50 -2.97 -2.13
CA GLY A 506 15.91 -3.25 -1.87
C GLY A 506 16.50 -4.45 -2.63
N ARG A 507 15.70 -5.16 -3.43
CA ARG A 507 16.13 -6.36 -4.20
C ARG A 507 16.21 -6.09 -5.69
N MET A 508 15.28 -5.30 -6.22
CA MET A 508 15.23 -5.00 -7.65
C MET A 508 16.45 -4.19 -8.08
N LYS A 509 17.07 -4.62 -9.19
CA LYS A 509 18.16 -3.89 -9.85
C LYS A 509 17.82 -3.71 -11.32
N ILE A 510 18.09 -2.52 -11.84
CA ILE A 510 17.84 -2.14 -13.24
C ILE A 510 19.17 -1.77 -13.89
N GLN A 511 19.40 -2.29 -15.09
CA GLN A 511 20.52 -1.93 -15.95
C GLN A 511 20.01 -1.47 -17.31
N VAL A 512 20.57 -0.39 -17.83
CA VAL A 512 20.19 0.17 -19.14
C VAL A 512 20.85 -0.64 -20.26
N VAL A 513 20.04 -1.28 -21.11
CA VAL A 513 20.52 -2.05 -22.27
C VAL A 513 20.52 -1.17 -23.53
N LYS A 514 19.44 -0.42 -23.77
CA LYS A 514 19.31 0.46 -24.93
C LYS A 514 18.35 1.61 -24.62
N VAL A 515 18.70 2.81 -25.10
CA VAL A 515 17.82 3.98 -25.15
C VAL A 515 17.62 4.35 -26.62
N THR A 516 16.37 4.52 -27.05
CA THR A 516 16.04 5.00 -28.39
C THR A 516 15.33 6.35 -28.26
N PRO A 517 15.96 7.46 -28.70
CA PRO A 517 15.32 8.76 -28.74
C PRO A 517 14.16 8.81 -29.74
N GLY A 518 13.16 9.65 -29.48
CA GLY A 518 12.10 9.98 -30.44
C GLY A 518 12.58 10.91 -31.55
N GLN A 519 12.01 10.77 -32.74
CA GLN A 519 12.16 11.76 -33.81
C GLN A 519 11.21 12.93 -33.50
N ARG A 520 11.73 14.16 -33.58
CA ARG A 520 10.96 15.38 -33.32
C ARG A 520 9.85 15.59 -34.34
#